data_AF-A0A3N4ZNI3-F1
#
_entry.id   AF-A0A3N4ZNI3-F1
#
_cell.length_a   1.000
_cell.length_b   1.000
_cell.length_c   1.000
_cell.angle_alpha   90.00
_cell.angle_beta   90.00
_cell.angle_gamma   90.00
#
_symmetry.space_group_name_H-M   'P 1'
#
loop_
_entity.id
_entity.type
_entity.pdbx_description
1 polymer ?
#
loop_
_entity_poly.entity_id
_entity_poly.type
_entity_poly.pdbx_seq_one_letter_code
_entity_poly.pdbx_strand_id
1 'polypeptide(L)' 'MLRNGLEPWHLLVLAIVIILLFGSKKLPEAARGLGKSMRILKSEAKAMKEDGAVAARPASGDSTVREV' A
#
# COMPACT_ATOMS: atom_id res chain seq x y z
N MET A 1 10.57 -29.37 -16.17
CA MET A 1 11.82 -28.67 -15.80
C MET A 1 11.56 -27.22 -15.32
N LEU A 2 10.43 -26.95 -14.65
CA LEU A 2 9.97 -25.59 -14.27
C LEU A 2 9.35 -25.55 -12.85
N ARG A 3 9.65 -26.51 -11.97
CA ARG A 3 8.85 -26.75 -10.74
C ARG A 3 9.60 -26.60 -9.40
N ASN A 4 10.84 -26.09 -9.40
CA ASN A 4 11.59 -25.82 -8.15
C ASN A 4 11.78 -24.32 -7.84
N GLY A 5 11.20 -23.40 -8.62
CA GLY A 5 11.45 -21.97 -8.49
C GLY A 5 10.81 -21.28 -7.27
N LEU A 6 10.00 -22.01 -6.49
CA LEU A 6 9.29 -21.49 -5.32
C LEU A 6 9.28 -22.52 -4.18
N GLU A 7 10.33 -23.33 -4.04
CA GLU A 7 10.44 -24.12 -2.82
C GLU A 7 10.51 -23.17 -1.63
N PRO A 8 9.56 -23.24 -0.67
CA PRO A 8 9.51 -22.35 0.50
C PRO A 8 10.84 -22.30 1.27
N TRP A 9 11.66 -23.33 1.09
CA TRP A 9 13.01 -23.44 1.61
C TRP A 9 13.94 -22.30 1.18
N HIS A 10 13.90 -21.86 -0.08
CA HIS A 10 14.77 -20.77 -0.56
C HIS A 10 14.40 -19.43 0.06
N LEU A 11 13.09 -19.17 0.23
CA LEU A 11 12.61 -17.98 0.92
C LEU A 11 13.04 -17.97 2.39
N LEU A 12 13.04 -19.13 3.05
CA LEU A 12 13.50 -19.26 4.42
C LEU A 12 15.01 -18.94 4.53
N VAL A 13 15.84 -19.50 3.63
CA VAL A 13 17.27 -19.19 3.58
C VAL A 13 17.52 -17.70 3.30
N LEU A 14 16.80 -17.12 2.34
CA LEU A 14 16.91 -15.69 2.03
C LEU A 14 16.51 -14.82 3.22
N ALA A 15 15.42 -15.16 3.90
CA ALA A 15 14.98 -14.45 5.11
C ALA A 15 16.05 -14.50 6.21
N ILE A 16 16.67 -15.66 6.42
CA ILE A 16 17.79 -15.82 7.37
C ILE A 16 18.96 -14.93 6.98
N VAL A 17 19.36 -14.93 5.70
CA VAL A 17 20.46 -14.09 5.20
C VAL A 17 20.18 -12.60 5.39
N ILE A 18 18.97 -12.13 5.08
CA ILE A 18 18.58 -10.73 5.30
C ILE A 18 18.60 -10.39 6.80
N ILE A 19 18.11 -11.28 7.67
CA ILE A 19 18.18 -11.08 9.13
C ILE A 19 19.63 -11.02 9.62
N LEU A 20 20.54 -11.81 9.04
CA LEU A 20 21.97 -11.78 9.40
C LEU A 20 22.65 -10.48 8.96
N LEU A 21 22.37 -10.00 7.75
CA LEU A 21 22.98 -8.79 7.18
C LEU A 21 22.44 -7.50 7.82
N PHE A 22 21.12 -7.41 8.00
CA PHE A 22 20.46 -6.22 8.52
C PHE A 22 20.27 -6.25 10.05
N GLY A 23 20.28 -7.43 10.66
CA GLY A 23 20.00 -7.64 12.07
C GLY A 23 18.50 -7.77 12.38
N SER A 24 18.19 -8.54 13.44
CA SER A 24 16.83 -8.90 13.85
C SER A 24 15.92 -7.70 14.19
N LYS A 25 16.50 -6.53 14.53
CA LYS A 25 15.73 -5.33 14.88
C LYS A 25 15.47 -4.41 13.69
N LYS A 26 16.35 -4.36 12.69
CA LYS A 26 16.25 -3.39 11.57
C LYS A 26 15.29 -3.83 10.48
N LEU A 27 15.19 -5.13 10.23
CA LEU A 27 14.23 -5.71 9.26
C LEU A 27 12.76 -5.39 9.64
N PRO A 28 12.28 -5.66 10.88
CA PRO A 28 10.93 -5.31 11.27
C PRO A 28 10.73 -3.79 11.44
N GLU A 29 11.75 -3.05 11.84
CA GLU A 29 11.69 -1.58 11.96
C GLU A 29 11.49 -0.93 10.58
N ALA A 30 12.26 -1.34 9.56
CA ALA A 30 12.10 -0.89 8.19
C ALA A 30 10.74 -1.31 7.60
N ALA A 31 10.32 -2.56 7.82
CA ALA A 31 9.00 -3.03 7.38
C ALA A 31 7.84 -2.25 8.02
N ARG A 32 7.96 -1.91 9.32
CA ARG A 32 6.96 -1.07 10.02
C ARG A 32 6.94 0.35 9.48
N GLY A 33 8.10 0.97 9.23
CA GLY A 33 8.20 2.30 8.63
C GLY A 33 7.60 2.36 7.22
N LEU A 34 8.03 1.45 6.34
CA LEU A 34 7.53 1.32 4.98
C LEU A 34 6.03 0.98 4.95
N GLY A 35 5.56 0.10 5.83
CA GLY A 35 4.16 -0.26 5.94
C GLY A 35 3.25 0.90 6.35
N LYS A 36 3.74 1.78 7.24
CA LYS A 36 3.00 2.98 7.66
C LYS A 36 2.86 3.98 6.51
N SER A 37 3.93 4.23 5.77
CA SER A 37 3.90 5.08 4.57
C SER A 37 3.03 4.48 3.46
N MET A 38 3.19 3.19 3.15
CA MET A 38 2.37 2.48 2.17
C MET A 38 0.88 2.53 2.52
N ARG A 39 0.51 2.50 3.81
CA ARG A 39 -0.89 2.59 4.22
C ARG A 39 -1.48 3.97 3.93
N ILE A 40 -0.72 5.05 4.19
CA ILE A 40 -1.15 6.42 3.87
C ILE A 40 -1.33 6.56 2.36
N LEU A 41 -0.29 6.19 1.60
CA LEU A 41 -0.35 6.22 0.13
C LEU A 41 -1.47 5.35 -0.42
N LYS A 42 -1.76 4.19 0.20
CA LYS A 42 -2.87 3.32 -0.23
C LYS A 42 -4.23 3.94 0.08
N SER A 43 -4.40 4.61 1.22
CA SER A 43 -5.64 5.32 1.54
C SER A 43 -5.89 6.48 0.58
N GLU A 44 -4.86 7.29 0.30
CA GLU A 44 -4.94 8.39 -0.66
C GLU A 44 -5.17 7.88 -2.09
N ALA A 45 -4.44 6.85 -2.51
CA ALA A 45 -4.64 6.22 -3.83
C ALA A 45 -6.00 5.55 -3.96
N LYS A 46 -6.59 5.06 -2.86
CA LYS A 46 -7.95 4.50 -2.87
C LYS A 46 -9.00 5.60 -2.96
N ALA A 47 -8.83 6.71 -2.25
CA ALA A 47 -9.69 7.89 -2.38
C ALA A 47 -9.70 8.42 -3.82
N MET A 48 -8.52 8.58 -4.43
CA MET A 48 -8.41 8.97 -5.86
C MET A 48 -9.11 7.98 -6.81
N LYS A 49 -9.02 6.68 -6.55
CA LYS A 49 -9.70 5.66 -7.38
C LYS A 49 -11.22 5.66 -7.19
N GLU A 50 -11.70 5.94 -5.97
CA GLU A 50 -13.12 5.96 -5.64
C GLU A 50 -13.78 7.25 -6.17
N ASP A 51 -13.10 8.40 -6.07
CA ASP A 51 -13.52 9.66 -6.69
C ASP A 51 -13.54 9.58 -8.23
N GLY A 52 -12.59 8.84 -8.84
CA GLY A 52 -12.59 8.55 -10.27
C GLY A 52 -13.74 7.65 -10.73
N ALA A 53 -14.34 6.85 -9.84
CA ALA A 53 -15.52 6.03 -10.14
C ALA A 53 -16.85 6.78 -9.87
N VAL A 54 -16.83 7.81 -9.01
CA VAL A 54 -17.99 8.65 -8.70
C VAL A 54 -18.12 9.85 -9.65
N ALA A 55 -17.07 10.20 -10.40
CA ALA A 55 -17.08 11.26 -11.42
C ALA A 55 -17.86 10.94 -12.72
N ALA A 56 -18.74 9.94 -12.70
CA ALA A 56 -19.74 9.68 -13.75
C ALA A 56 -21.16 10.11 -13.32
N ARG A 57 -21.29 11.14 -12.49
CA ARG A 57 -22.54 11.89 -12.31
C ARG A 57 -22.32 13.37 -12.63
N PRO A 58 -22.89 13.89 -13.72
CA PRO A 58 -22.96 15.33 -13.94
C PRO A 58 -24.11 15.91 -13.08
N ALA A 59 -24.12 17.22 -12.97
CA ALA A 59 -25.12 18.09 -12.36
C ALA A 59 -24.93 18.34 -10.84
N SER A 60 -24.39 19.49 -10.44
CA SER A 60 -24.96 20.86 -10.51
C SER A 60 -25.92 21.14 -9.36
N GLY A 61 -25.61 22.21 -8.63
CA GLY A 61 -26.58 23.00 -7.86
C GLY A 61 -26.56 22.76 -6.36
N ASP A 62 -25.77 23.55 -5.63
CA ASP A 62 -26.32 24.37 -4.54
C ASP A 62 -25.27 25.39 -4.06
N SER A 63 -25.11 26.45 -4.85
CA SER A 63 -24.51 27.68 -4.36
C SER A 63 -25.60 28.74 -4.25
N THR A 64 -25.79 29.24 -3.03
CA THR A 64 -25.86 30.68 -2.73
C THR A 64 -27.13 31.50 -3.00
N VAL A 65 -28.36 31.00 -2.79
CA VAL A 65 -29.55 31.90 -2.79
C VAL A 65 -30.59 31.51 -1.71
N ARG A 66 -30.31 31.85 -0.45
CA ARG A 66 -31.32 32.04 0.61
C ARG A 66 -30.86 33.16 1.55
N GLU A 67 -30.67 34.33 0.99
CA GLU A 67 -30.58 35.59 1.73
C GLU A 67 -31.12 36.70 0.81
N VAL A 68 -32.43 36.96 0.88
CA VAL A 68 -33.13 38.24 0.57
C VAL A 68 -34.60 38.12 0.97
#